data_AF-A0A355FMG3-F1
#
_entry.id   AF-A0A355FMG3-F1
#
_cell.length_a   1.000
_cell.length_b   1.000
_cell.length_c   1.000
_cell.angle_alpha   90.00
_cell.angle_beta   90.00
_cell.angle_gamma   90.00
#
_symmetry.space_group_name_H-M   'P 1'
#
loop_
_entity.id
_entity.type
_entity.pdbx_description
1 polymer ?
#
loop_
_entity_poly.entity_id
_entity_poly.type
_entity_poly.pdbx_seq_one_letter_code
_entity_poly.pdbx_strand_id
1 'polypeptide(L)'
;MDAARDFSTVLAVADRFLPLYPETEVPALVERLALSKDRIDNFMVAGEHLIQELEALIVAHDFTPLYDRSRRLFAIGYNVSNQRLDSSFYNLLASEARQASFMAIALDQVPVKHWSAMSRTSTLVDRNPVLVSWTGTAFEYLMPLLVMTCHPNT
;
A
#
# COMPACT_ATOMS: atom_id res chain seq x y z
N MET A 1 15.85 -15.14 0.85
CA MET A 1 15.62 -15.17 -0.60
C MET A 1 16.74 -16.00 -1.25
N ASP A 2 16.78 -17.32 -0.98
CA ASP A 2 17.87 -18.19 -1.50
C ASP A 2 17.47 -19.69 -1.58
N ALA A 3 16.17 -20.00 -1.47
CA ALA A 3 15.69 -21.40 -1.50
C ALA A 3 15.64 -22.03 -2.91
N ALA A 4 16.02 -21.27 -3.95
CA ALA A 4 15.96 -21.71 -5.35
C ALA A 4 17.28 -22.30 -5.87
N ARG A 5 18.33 -22.44 -5.04
CA ARG A 5 19.69 -22.76 -5.53
C ARG A 5 20.18 -24.19 -5.32
N ASP A 6 19.47 -25.04 -4.57
CA ASP A 6 19.92 -26.43 -4.37
C ASP A 6 19.06 -27.44 -5.15
N PHE A 7 19.35 -27.53 -6.45
CA PHE A 7 18.75 -28.53 -7.34
C PHE A 7 19.16 -29.97 -7.00
N SER A 8 20.19 -30.18 -6.16
CA SER A 8 20.63 -31.52 -5.78
C SER A 8 19.56 -32.27 -4.97
N THR A 9 18.81 -31.55 -4.13
CA THR A 9 17.68 -32.10 -3.37
C THR A 9 16.53 -32.50 -4.30
N VAL A 10 16.26 -31.69 -5.33
CA VAL A 10 15.22 -31.97 -6.34
C VAL A 10 15.60 -33.21 -7.16
N LEU A 11 16.86 -33.31 -7.59
CA LEU A 11 17.37 -34.46 -8.35
C LEU A 11 17.36 -35.75 -7.51
N ALA A 12 17.82 -35.71 -6.26
CA ALA A 12 17.81 -36.88 -5.37
C ALA A 12 16.39 -37.37 -5.02
N VAL A 13 15.39 -36.48 -5.05
CA VAL A 13 13.98 -36.86 -4.96
C VAL A 13 13.51 -37.47 -6.28
N ALA A 14 13.79 -36.85 -7.42
CA ALA A 14 13.42 -37.35 -8.73
C ALA A 14 13.99 -38.76 -9.01
N ASP A 15 15.26 -39.02 -8.68
CA ASP A 15 15.93 -40.32 -8.87
C ASP A 15 15.28 -41.45 -8.06
N ARG A 16 14.71 -41.15 -6.88
CA ARG A 16 13.97 -42.13 -6.07
C ARG A 16 12.62 -42.51 -6.68
N PHE A 17 12.02 -41.60 -7.44
CA PHE A 17 10.73 -41.81 -8.08
C PHE A 17 10.84 -42.29 -9.54
N LEU A 18 11.99 -42.09 -10.20
CA LEU A 18 12.25 -42.48 -11.59
C LEU A 18 11.84 -43.94 -11.92
N PRO A 19 12.11 -44.95 -11.07
CA PRO A 19 11.73 -46.34 -11.33
C PRO A 19 10.21 -46.60 -11.29
N LEU A 20 9.43 -45.67 -10.75
CA LEU A 20 7.97 -45.77 -10.58
C LEU A 20 7.19 -45.13 -11.73
N TYR A 21 7.85 -44.41 -12.64
CA TYR A 21 7.24 -43.78 -13.80
C TYR A 21 7.64 -44.51 -15.09
N PRO A 22 6.68 -44.96 -15.91
CA PRO A 22 6.99 -45.51 -17.23
C PRO A 22 7.69 -44.47 -18.11
N GLU A 23 8.68 -44.88 -18.90
CA GLU A 23 9.38 -43.97 -19.84
C GLU A 23 8.42 -43.23 -20.80
N THR A 24 7.24 -43.81 -21.06
CA THR A 24 6.17 -43.22 -21.87
C THR A 24 5.56 -41.94 -21.27
N GLU A 25 5.70 -41.70 -19.97
CA GLU A 25 5.15 -40.50 -19.28
C GLU A 25 6.16 -39.34 -19.23
N VAL A 26 7.45 -39.61 -19.47
CA VAL A 26 8.52 -38.60 -19.45
C VAL A 26 8.26 -37.46 -20.45
N PRO A 27 7.82 -37.69 -21.71
CA PRO A 27 7.51 -36.61 -22.63
C PRO A 27 6.39 -35.68 -22.13
N ALA A 28 5.34 -36.24 -21.52
CA ALA A 28 4.23 -35.47 -20.97
C ALA A 28 4.64 -34.66 -19.73
N LEU A 29 5.55 -35.19 -18.91
CA LEU A 29 6.13 -34.45 -17.79
C LEU A 29 6.99 -33.28 -18.28
N VAL A 30 7.83 -33.50 -19.29
CA VAL A 30 8.66 -32.44 -19.91
C VAL A 30 7.78 -31.33 -20.49
N GLU A 31 6.70 -31.67 -21.19
CA GLU A 31 5.74 -30.69 -21.71
C GLU A 31 5.09 -29.87 -20.59
N ARG A 32 4.65 -30.52 -19.50
CA ARG A 32 4.06 -29.81 -18.35
C ARG A 32 5.06 -28.90 -17.64
N LEU A 33 6.32 -29.32 -17.51
CA LEU A 33 7.37 -28.49 -16.93
C LEU A 33 7.71 -27.29 -17.81
N ALA A 34 7.76 -27.47 -19.13
CA ALA A 34 7.93 -26.37 -20.08
C ALA A 34 6.77 -25.37 -19.98
N LEU A 35 5.52 -25.83 -20.01
CA LEU A 35 4.34 -24.99 -19.80
C LEU A 35 4.36 -24.26 -18.45
N SER A 36 4.80 -24.93 -17.39
CA SER A 36 4.94 -24.32 -16.06
C SER A 36 6.01 -23.23 -16.04
N LYS A 37 7.16 -23.46 -16.71
CA LYS A 37 8.21 -22.47 -16.85
C LYS A 37 7.70 -21.24 -17.60
N ASP A 38 7.05 -21.43 -18.74
CA ASP A 38 6.50 -20.32 -19.54
C ASP A 38 5.48 -19.49 -18.73
N ARG A 39 4.65 -20.14 -17.91
CA ARG A 39 3.71 -19.45 -17.01
C ARG A 39 4.41 -18.64 -15.94
N ILE A 40 5.47 -19.17 -15.34
CA ILE A 40 6.27 -18.45 -14.35
C ILE A 40 6.95 -17.24 -15.02
N ASP A 41 7.57 -17.43 -16.18
CA ASP A 41 8.24 -16.36 -16.91
C ASP A 41 7.24 -15.24 -17.27
N ASN A 42 6.05 -15.58 -17.77
CA ASN A 42 4.98 -14.62 -18.04
C ASN A 42 4.47 -13.91 -16.78
N PHE A 43 4.34 -14.62 -15.65
CA PHE A 43 3.92 -14.03 -14.38
C PHE A 43 4.97 -13.04 -13.84
N MET A 44 6.26 -13.36 -13.98
CA MET A 44 7.34 -12.46 -13.60
C MET A 44 7.33 -11.18 -14.44
N VAL A 45 7.19 -11.31 -15.77
CA VAL A 45 7.06 -10.14 -16.67
C VAL A 45 5.85 -9.28 -16.31
N ALA A 46 4.69 -9.90 -16.05
CA ALA A 46 3.50 -9.17 -15.63
C ALA A 46 3.70 -8.46 -14.29
N GLY A 47 4.41 -9.10 -13.34
CA GLY A 47 4.78 -8.51 -12.06
C GLY A 47 5.70 -7.28 -12.23
N GLU A 48 6.71 -7.37 -13.08
CA GLU A 48 7.60 -6.25 -13.39
C GLU A 48 6.84 -5.08 -14.02
N HIS A 49 5.92 -5.36 -14.94
CA HIS A 49 5.08 -4.34 -15.57
C HIS A 49 4.18 -3.63 -14.55
N LEU A 50 3.56 -4.40 -13.65
CA LEU A 50 2.74 -3.84 -12.58
C LEU A 50 3.56 -2.97 -11.62
N ILE A 51 4.78 -3.38 -11.28
CA ILE A 51 5.68 -2.57 -10.45
C ILE A 51 5.97 -1.23 -11.14
N GLN A 52 6.31 -1.25 -12.43
CA GLN A 52 6.59 -0.02 -13.19
C GLN A 52 5.37 0.92 -13.27
N GLU A 53 4.17 0.37 -13.49
CA GLU A 53 2.93 1.15 -13.50
C GLU A 53 2.64 1.78 -12.13
N LEU A 54 2.81 1.02 -11.04
CA LEU A 54 2.63 1.53 -9.68
C LEU A 54 3.67 2.61 -9.35
N GLU A 55 4.93 2.43 -9.72
CA GLU A 55 5.98 3.43 -9.55
C GLU A 55 5.65 4.72 -10.30
N ALA A 56 5.18 4.61 -11.54
CA ALA A 56 4.77 5.77 -12.32
C ALA A 56 3.62 6.54 -11.65
N LEU A 57 2.61 5.84 -11.12
CA LEU A 57 1.51 6.44 -10.37
C LEU A 57 2.00 7.11 -9.07
N ILE A 58 2.91 6.46 -8.35
CA ILE A 58 3.52 6.99 -7.12
C ILE A 58 4.41 8.20 -7.42
N VAL A 59 5.07 8.29 -8.57
CA VAL A 59 5.87 9.48 -8.90
C VAL A 59 4.98 10.63 -9.42
N ALA A 60 3.91 10.31 -10.15
CA ALA A 60 3.06 11.31 -10.80
C ALA A 60 2.03 11.97 -9.88
N HIS A 61 1.73 11.39 -8.70
CA HIS A 61 0.72 11.98 -7.81
C HIS A 61 1.18 13.33 -7.23
N ASP A 62 0.21 14.24 -7.08
CA ASP A 62 0.43 15.56 -6.47
C ASP A 62 -0.78 15.95 -5.62
N PHE A 63 -0.58 16.09 -4.31
CA PHE A 63 -1.60 16.55 -3.36
C PHE A 63 -1.69 18.08 -3.27
N THR A 64 -0.75 18.83 -3.84
CA THR A 64 -0.69 20.29 -3.78
C THR A 64 -2.00 20.98 -4.21
N PRO A 65 -2.72 20.52 -5.25
CA PRO A 65 -3.99 21.15 -5.66
C PRO A 65 -5.09 21.11 -4.60
N LEU A 66 -5.07 20.13 -3.70
CA LEU A 66 -6.05 20.00 -2.62
C LEU A 66 -5.69 20.84 -1.39
N TYR A 67 -4.48 21.39 -1.32
CA TYR A 67 -3.96 22.09 -0.14
C TYR A 67 -4.41 23.56 -0.09
N ASP A 68 -5.23 23.89 0.89
CA ASP A 68 -5.57 25.28 1.21
C ASP A 68 -4.46 25.90 2.07
N ARG A 69 -3.72 26.85 1.50
CA ARG A 69 -2.59 27.52 2.18
C ARG A 69 -3.00 28.38 3.36
N SER A 70 -4.22 28.92 3.37
CA SER A 70 -4.74 29.76 4.46
C SER A 70 -5.08 28.90 5.68
N ARG A 71 -5.81 27.81 5.45
CA ARG A 71 -6.22 26.85 6.48
C ARG A 71 -5.10 25.89 6.87
N ARG A 72 -4.14 25.68 5.98
CA ARG A 72 -3.07 24.67 6.07
C ARG A 72 -3.62 23.24 6.15
N LEU A 73 -4.74 22.98 5.47
CA LEU A 73 -5.44 21.70 5.46
C LEU A 73 -5.80 21.30 4.03
N PHE A 74 -6.04 20.01 3.81
CA PHE A 74 -6.59 19.52 2.55
C PHE A 74 -8.10 19.74 2.50
N ALA A 75 -8.60 20.20 1.36
CA ALA A 75 -10.01 20.07 1.03
C ALA A 75 -10.35 18.57 0.85
N ILE A 76 -11.60 18.20 1.14
CA ILE A 76 -12.06 16.81 0.94
C ILE A 76 -12.03 16.42 -0.53
N GLY A 77 -12.36 17.38 -1.40
CA GLY A 77 -12.52 17.13 -2.82
C GLY A 77 -12.32 18.38 -3.65
N TYR A 78 -12.21 18.15 -4.95
CA TYR A 78 -12.19 19.16 -5.98
C TYR A 78 -13.30 18.89 -6.98
N ASN A 79 -14.17 19.87 -7.18
CA ASN A 79 -15.24 19.81 -8.16
C ASN A 79 -14.71 20.24 -9.52
N VAL A 80 -14.59 19.30 -10.46
CA VAL A 80 -14.05 19.54 -11.80
C VAL A 80 -14.96 20.46 -12.63
N SER A 81 -16.27 20.27 -12.56
CA SER A 81 -17.25 21.07 -13.33
C SER A 81 -17.22 22.54 -12.93
N ASN A 82 -17.03 22.82 -11.64
CA ASN A 82 -17.00 24.17 -11.08
C ASN A 82 -15.57 24.69 -10.85
N GLN A 83 -14.56 23.90 -11.19
CA GLN A 83 -13.13 24.17 -10.99
C GLN A 83 -12.77 24.69 -9.59
N ARG A 84 -13.38 24.13 -8.54
CA ARG A 84 -13.28 24.66 -7.18
C ARG A 84 -13.08 23.55 -6.16
N LEU A 85 -12.27 23.83 -5.14
CA LEU A 85 -12.19 23.00 -3.94
C LEU A 85 -13.52 23.02 -3.17
N ASP A 86 -13.83 21.89 -2.54
CA ASP A 86 -14.93 21.83 -1.60
C ASP A 86 -14.68 22.74 -0.39
N SER A 87 -15.76 23.16 0.26
CA SER A 87 -15.71 23.99 1.47
C SER A 87 -15.43 23.18 2.75
N SER A 88 -15.33 21.86 2.61
CA SER A 88 -15.09 20.93 3.72
C SER A 88 -13.64 20.46 3.68
N PHE A 89 -13.01 20.31 4.84
CA PHE A 89 -11.58 20.08 4.98
C PHE A 89 -11.29 18.95 5.95
N TYR A 90 -10.30 18.11 5.64
CA TYR A 90 -9.80 17.10 6.56
C TYR A 90 -9.02 17.75 7.70
N ASN A 91 -9.72 17.99 8.81
CA ASN A 91 -9.19 18.74 9.93
C ASN A 91 -8.85 17.87 11.15
N LEU A 92 -9.29 16.61 11.24
CA LEU A 92 -9.04 15.76 12.42
C LEU A 92 -7.85 14.84 12.20
N LEU A 93 -6.99 14.71 13.21
CA LEU A 93 -5.86 13.78 13.18
C LEU A 93 -6.29 12.31 13.22
N ALA A 94 -7.41 12.00 13.87
CA ALA A 94 -8.06 10.69 13.79
C ALA A 94 -8.92 10.62 12.52
N SER A 95 -8.24 10.52 11.38
CA SER A 95 -8.84 10.26 10.08
C SER A 95 -7.85 9.54 9.18
N GLU A 96 -8.37 8.88 8.15
CA GLU A 96 -7.59 8.30 7.05
C GLU A 96 -6.72 9.34 6.34
N ALA A 97 -7.17 10.60 6.32
CA ALA A 97 -6.41 11.71 5.72
C ALA A 97 -5.06 11.94 6.39
N ARG A 98 -4.86 11.48 7.64
CA ARG A 98 -3.54 11.48 8.31
C ARG A 98 -2.44 10.83 7.45
N GLN A 99 -2.76 9.78 6.68
CA GLN A 99 -1.79 9.15 5.78
C GLN A 99 -1.44 10.04 4.59
N ALA A 100 -2.45 10.62 3.93
CA ALA A 100 -2.23 11.54 2.83
C ALA A 100 -1.41 12.75 3.29
N SER A 101 -1.75 13.31 4.45
CA SER A 101 -0.97 14.36 5.14
C SER A 101 0.48 13.98 5.36
N PHE A 102 0.73 12.77 5.86
CA PHE A 102 2.08 12.29 6.10
C PHE A 102 2.88 12.15 4.80
N MET A 103 2.30 11.51 3.78
CA MET A 103 2.94 11.31 2.47
C MET A 103 3.24 12.63 1.78
N ALA A 104 2.28 13.55 1.75
CA ALA A 104 2.46 14.86 1.12
C ALA A 104 3.55 15.70 1.79
N ILE A 105 3.71 15.58 3.11
CA ILE A 105 4.82 16.22 3.84
C ILE A 105 6.15 15.51 3.53
N ALA A 106 6.18 14.18 3.57
CA ALA A 106 7.39 13.39 3.33
C ALA A 106 7.95 13.59 1.91
N LEU A 107 7.07 13.86 0.95
CA LEU A 107 7.39 14.13 -0.46
C LEU A 107 7.56 15.63 -0.76
N ASP A 108 7.60 16.49 0.27
CA ASP A 108 7.76 17.95 0.17
C ASP A 108 6.70 18.66 -0.71
N GLN A 109 5.52 18.05 -0.90
CA GLN A 109 4.40 18.66 -1.62
C GLN A 109 3.71 19.74 -0.77
N VAL A 110 3.67 19.54 0.56
CA VAL A 110 3.07 20.51 1.49
C VAL A 110 3.97 20.76 2.71
N PRO A 111 3.91 21.96 3.33
CA PRO A 111 4.74 22.27 4.49
C PRO A 111 4.38 21.41 5.72
N VAL A 112 5.38 21.09 6.55
CA VAL A 112 5.21 20.41 7.86
C VAL A 112 4.15 21.08 8.75
N LYS A 113 3.94 22.40 8.59
CA LYS A 113 2.88 23.16 9.28
C LYS A 113 1.47 22.58 9.07
N HIS A 114 1.24 21.80 8.01
CA HIS A 114 0.02 21.04 7.77
C HIS A 114 -0.28 20.07 8.93
N TRP A 115 0.73 19.33 9.40
CA TRP A 115 0.58 18.35 10.48
C TRP A 115 0.10 18.97 11.80
N SER A 116 0.59 20.18 12.10
CA SER A 116 0.19 20.94 13.28
C SER A 116 -1.20 21.56 13.13
N ALA A 117 -1.69 21.77 11.91
CA ALA A 117 -3.02 22.34 11.66
C ALA A 117 -4.15 21.32 11.87
N MET A 118 -3.84 20.02 11.80
CA MET A 118 -4.80 18.96 12.11
C MET A 118 -5.15 18.98 13.61
N SER A 119 -6.43 19.04 13.93
CA SER A 119 -6.98 19.02 15.27
C SER A 119 -6.72 17.69 15.97
N ARG A 120 -6.37 17.81 17.25
CA ARG A 120 -6.13 16.71 18.20
C ARG A 120 -7.20 16.66 19.27
N THR A 121 -8.41 17.12 18.96
CA THR A 121 -9.56 17.03 19.86
C THR A 121 -9.69 15.59 20.35
N SER A 122 -9.78 15.40 21.66
CA SER A 122 -9.89 14.11 22.29
C SER A 122 -11.05 14.09 23.29
N THR A 123 -11.52 12.88 23.59
CA THR A 123 -12.53 12.59 24.61
C THR A 123 -12.06 11.43 25.48
N LEU A 124 -12.74 11.18 26.59
CA LEU A 124 -12.47 10.03 27.46
C LEU A 124 -13.45 8.89 27.15
N VAL A 125 -12.90 7.71 26.88
CA VAL A 125 -13.65 6.44 26.79
C VAL A 125 -13.03 5.50 27.82
N ASP A 126 -13.82 5.06 28.80
CA ASP A 126 -13.36 4.20 29.90
C ASP A 126 -12.09 4.72 30.59
N ARG A 127 -12.02 6.04 30.83
CA ARG A 127 -10.87 6.77 31.40
C ARG A 127 -9.61 6.81 30.52
N ASN A 128 -9.69 6.34 29.28
CA ASN A 128 -8.61 6.44 28.30
C ASN A 128 -8.87 7.62 27.35
N PRO A 129 -7.88 8.51 27.12
CA PRO A 129 -8.00 9.56 26.13
C PRO A 129 -7.98 8.98 24.72
N VAL A 130 -9.00 9.33 23.91
CA VAL A 130 -9.15 8.89 22.53
C VAL A 130 -9.37 10.11 21.64
N LEU A 131 -8.67 10.16 20.51
CA LEU A 131 -8.90 11.22 19.51
C LEU A 131 -10.30 11.12 18.91
N VAL A 132 -10.95 12.26 18.72
CA VAL A 132 -12.25 12.35 18.05
C VAL A 132 -12.02 12.27 16.54
N SER A 133 -12.81 11.42 15.88
CA SER A 133 -12.97 11.33 14.43
C SER A 133 -14.33 11.92 14.02
N TRP A 134 -14.65 12.04 12.72
CA TRP A 134 -15.93 12.64 12.32
C TRP A 134 -17.10 11.74 12.67
N THR A 135 -17.00 10.45 12.34
CA THR A 135 -18.10 9.50 12.50
C THR A 135 -17.84 8.41 13.53
N GLY A 136 -16.62 8.31 14.06
CA GLY A 136 -16.27 7.26 15.02
C GLY A 136 -16.07 5.90 14.36
N THR A 137 -15.93 5.85 13.03
CA THR A 137 -15.83 4.58 12.32
C THR A 137 -14.46 3.95 12.47
N ALA A 138 -14.39 2.62 12.48
CA ALA A 138 -13.13 1.90 12.69
C ALA A 138 -12.06 2.26 11.65
N PHE A 139 -12.45 2.52 10.39
CA PHE A 139 -11.48 2.82 9.34
C PHE A 139 -10.74 4.14 9.60
N GLU A 140 -11.40 5.19 10.13
CA GLU A 140 -10.77 6.49 10.45
C GLU A 140 -9.57 6.32 11.40
N TYR A 141 -9.62 5.31 12.28
CA TYR A 141 -8.56 4.99 13.24
C TYR A 141 -7.57 3.94 12.73
N LEU A 142 -8.04 2.93 11.99
CA LEU A 142 -7.23 1.78 11.59
C LEU A 142 -6.42 2.02 10.33
N MET A 143 -6.97 2.76 9.35
CA MET A 143 -6.29 3.05 8.08
C MET A 143 -4.89 3.62 8.31
N PRO A 144 -4.70 4.66 9.16
CA PRO A 144 -3.36 5.18 9.42
C PRO A 144 -2.36 4.15 9.93
N LEU A 145 -2.80 3.12 10.66
CA LEU A 145 -1.92 2.11 11.24
C LEU A 145 -1.39 1.09 10.23
N LEU A 146 -1.94 1.06 9.01
CA LEU A 146 -1.46 0.18 7.94
C LEU A 146 -0.05 0.55 7.47
N VAL A 147 0.31 1.83 7.57
CA VAL A 147 1.57 2.38 7.06
C VAL A 147 2.34 3.17 8.11
N MET A 148 1.68 3.67 9.15
CA MET A 148 2.31 4.49 10.17
C MET A 148 2.50 3.69 11.46
N THR A 149 3.72 3.72 12.00
CA THR A 149 4.01 3.14 13.31
C THR A 149 3.45 4.02 14.43
N CYS A 150 2.74 3.39 15.37
CA CYS A 150 2.39 4.02 16.64
C CYS A 150 3.60 3.94 17.58
N HIS A 151 4.10 5.09 17.99
CA HIS A 151 5.15 5.16 19.00
C HIS A 151 4.50 5.31 20.37
N PRO A 152 4.86 4.49 21.37
CA PRO A 152 4.37 4.66 22.73
C PRO A 152 4.72 6.06 23.26
N ASN A 153 3.77 6.73 23.92
CA ASN A 153 3.93 8.04 24.57
C ASN A 153 4.15 9.25 23.64
N THR A 154 3.76 9.16 22.36
CA THR A 154 3.69 10.30 21.42
C THR A 154 2.24 10.60 21.03
#